data_AF-B6W717-F1
#
_entry.id   AF-B6W717-F1
#
_cell.length_a   1.000
_cell.length_b   1.000
_cell.length_c   1.000
_cell.angle_alpha   90.00
_cell.angle_beta   90.00
_cell.angle_gamma   90.00
#
_symmetry.space_group_name_H-M   'P 1'
#
loop_
_entity.id
_entity.type
_entity.pdbx_description
1 polymer ?
#
loop_
_entity_poly.entity_id
_entity_poly.type
_entity_poly.pdbx_seq_one_letter_code
_entity_poly.pdbx_strand_id
1 'polypeptide(L)'
;MKRKFLEEKMKKLLNFLMAFVFAFVFTMEISHADEDTFKVGMEVNYAPFNFSQVDDSNGAVEIKNSKGEYANGYDVQIAKKNCR
;
A
#
# COMPACT_ATOMS: atom_id res chain seq x y z
N MET A 1 -27.04 45.97 23.18
CA MET A 1 -27.16 45.88 21.70
C MET A 1 -25.86 45.45 21.02
N LYS A 2 -24.72 46.13 21.24
CA LYS A 2 -23.41 45.82 20.61
C LYS A 2 -22.89 44.39 20.84
N ARG A 3 -23.06 43.81 22.03
CA ARG A 3 -22.61 42.43 22.33
C ARG A 3 -23.32 41.35 21.51
N LYS A 4 -24.66 41.43 21.38
CA LYS A 4 -25.43 40.47 20.56
C LYS A 4 -25.05 40.55 19.09
N PHE A 5 -24.84 41.76 18.57
CA PHE A 5 -24.37 41.97 17.20
C PHE A 5 -22.98 41.37 16.96
N LEU A 6 -22.05 41.53 17.91
CA LEU A 6 -20.70 40.99 17.81
C LEU A 6 -20.70 39.44 17.86
N GLU A 7 -21.55 38.86 18.71
CA GLU A 7 -21.71 37.41 18.84
C GLU A 7 -22.30 36.78 17.57
N GLU A 8 -23.28 37.44 16.95
CA GLU A 8 -23.88 36.99 15.69
C GLU A 8 -22.90 37.08 14.51
N LYS A 9 -22.07 38.14 14.49
CA LYS A 9 -20.97 38.28 13.52
C LYS A 9 -19.92 37.18 13.68
N MET A 10 -19.52 36.86 14.91
CA MET A 10 -18.57 35.78 15.18
C MET A 10 -19.12 34.41 14.81
N LYS A 11 -20.41 34.13 15.07
CA LYS A 11 -21.04 32.86 14.66
C LYS A 11 -21.06 32.69 13.14
N LYS A 12 -21.35 33.76 12.39
CA LYS A 12 -21.30 33.74 10.92
C LYS A 12 -19.87 33.52 10.40
N LEU A 13 -18.88 34.15 11.03
CA LEU A 13 -17.46 33.94 10.74
C LEU A 13 -17.01 32.50 11.04
N LEU A 14 -17.42 31.94 12.18
CA LEU A 14 -17.13 30.57 12.56
C LEU A 14 -17.77 29.57 11.60
N ASN A 15 -19.03 29.79 11.21
CA ASN A 15 -19.72 28.93 10.24
C ASN A 15 -19.06 28.99 8.86
N PHE A 16 -18.61 30.18 8.44
CA PHE A 16 -17.87 30.34 7.18
C PHE A 16 -16.51 29.62 7.22
N LEU A 17 -15.78 29.75 8.33
CA LEU A 17 -14.51 29.03 8.53
C LEU A 17 -14.73 27.51 8.51
N MET A 18 -15.79 27.04 9.18
CA MET A 18 -16.11 25.61 9.24
C MET A 18 -16.49 25.06 7.86
N ALA A 19 -17.25 25.82 7.06
CA ALA A 19 -17.56 25.47 5.68
C ALA A 19 -16.31 25.43 4.79
N PHE A 20 -15.37 26.35 4.99
CA PHE A 20 -14.10 26.37 4.26
C PHE A 20 -13.22 25.16 4.59
N VAL A 21 -13.13 24.80 5.88
CA VAL A 21 -12.43 23.57 6.31
C VAL A 21 -13.09 22.33 5.71
N PHE A 22 -14.42 22.26 5.70
CA PHE A 22 -15.15 21.14 5.08
C PHE A 22 -14.87 21.01 3.58
N ALA A 23 -14.87 22.13 2.85
CA ALA A 23 -14.56 22.14 1.42
C ALA A 23 -13.11 21.69 1.15
N PHE A 24 -12.16 22.11 1.99
CA PHE A 24 -10.76 21.74 1.87
C PHE A 24 -10.52 20.25 2.10
N VAL A 25 -11.12 19.67 3.16
CA VAL A 25 -11.03 18.23 3.47
C VAL A 25 -11.63 17.38 2.33
N PHE A 26 -12.71 17.85 1.68
CA PHE A 26 -13.35 17.12 0.59
C PHE A 26 -12.50 17.03 -0.69
N THR A 27 -11.54 17.95 -0.86
CA THR A 27 -10.63 17.97 -2.03
C THR A 27 -9.27 17.30 -1.78
N MET A 28 -9.02 16.78 -0.58
CA MET A 28 -7.76 16.08 -0.30
C MET A 28 -7.80 14.69 -0.93
N GLU A 29 -6.95 14.47 -1.94
CA GLU A 29 -6.62 13.10 -2.37
C GLU A 29 -5.77 12.42 -1.30
N ILE A 30 -6.21 11.24 -0.87
CA ILE A 30 -5.41 10.35 -0.03
C ILE A 30 -4.50 9.58 -0.98
N SER A 31 -3.20 9.85 -0.94
CA SER A 31 -2.22 9.01 -1.63
C SER A 31 -2.16 7.67 -0.92
N HIS A 32 -2.77 6.64 -1.49
CA HIS A 32 -2.46 5.27 -1.11
C HIS A 32 -1.10 4.91 -1.71
N ALA A 33 -0.24 4.25 -0.93
CA ALA A 33 0.91 3.58 -1.52
C ALA A 33 0.36 2.58 -2.52
N ASP A 34 0.61 2.83 -3.80
CA ASP A 34 0.36 1.84 -4.83
C ASP A 34 1.21 0.61 -4.49
N GLU A 35 0.71 -0.55 -4.87
CA GLU A 35 1.33 -1.85 -4.70
C GLU A 35 1.06 -2.55 -3.34
N ASP A 36 -0.09 -3.21 -3.27
CA ASP A 36 -0.35 -4.41 -2.44
C ASP A 36 0.60 -5.59 -2.78
N THR A 37 1.69 -5.34 -3.53
CA THR A 37 2.60 -6.35 -4.02
C THR A 37 3.92 -6.29 -3.27
N PHE A 38 4.16 -7.30 -2.44
CA PHE A 38 5.45 -7.51 -1.81
C PHE A 38 6.45 -8.09 -2.83
N LYS A 39 7.41 -7.28 -3.26
CA LYS A 39 8.47 -7.70 -4.17
C LYS A 39 9.68 -8.24 -3.41
N VAL A 40 10.16 -9.41 -3.81
CA VAL A 40 11.38 -10.01 -3.29
C VAL A 40 12.39 -10.16 -4.41
N GLY A 41 13.55 -9.54 -4.26
CA GLY A 41 14.72 -9.80 -5.10
C GLY A 41 15.61 -10.82 -4.41
N MET A 42 15.94 -11.91 -5.10
CA MET A 42 16.86 -12.93 -4.60
C MET A 42 17.59 -13.63 -5.75
N GLU A 43 18.76 -14.19 -5.45
CA GLU A 43 19.38 -15.20 -6.30
C GLU A 43 18.65 -16.54 -6.11
N VAL A 44 18.50 -17.32 -7.19
CA VAL A 44 17.72 -18.56 -7.20
C VAL A 44 18.60 -19.70 -7.71
N ASN A 45 19.57 -20.14 -6.90
CA ASN A 45 20.57 -21.13 -7.32
C ASN A 45 21.22 -21.91 -6.16
N TYR A 46 20.58 -21.94 -5.00
CA TYR A 46 21.10 -22.56 -3.79
C TYR A 46 20.10 -23.52 -3.10
N ALA A 47 20.01 -24.75 -3.62
CA ALA A 47 19.17 -25.80 -3.02
C ALA A 47 19.67 -26.22 -1.62
N PRO A 48 18.78 -26.55 -0.66
CA PRO A 48 17.31 -26.59 -0.77
C PRO A 48 16.63 -25.25 -0.41
N PHE A 49 17.39 -24.18 -0.20
CA PHE A 49 16.88 -22.91 0.33
C PHE A 49 16.20 -22.06 -0.75
N ASN A 50 16.80 -21.96 -1.92
CA ASN A 50 16.24 -21.30 -3.08
C ASN A 50 16.77 -21.97 -4.35
N PHE A 51 15.92 -22.45 -5.23
CA PHE A 51 16.36 -23.14 -6.46
C PHE A 51 15.32 -22.98 -7.55
N SER A 52 15.75 -23.12 -8.80
CA SER A 52 14.85 -23.06 -9.93
C SER A 52 14.36 -24.43 -10.39
N GLN A 53 13.17 -24.44 -10.97
CA GLN A 53 12.52 -25.60 -11.59
C GLN A 53 11.73 -25.15 -12.82
N VAL A 54 11.34 -26.11 -13.66
CA VAL A 54 10.72 -25.87 -14.98
C VAL A 54 9.20 -25.71 -14.95
N ASP A 55 8.59 -25.83 -13.78
CA ASP A 55 7.14 -25.75 -13.58
C ASP A 55 6.79 -25.12 -12.22
N ASP A 56 5.51 -24.85 -12.00
CA ASP A 56 4.97 -24.27 -10.77
C ASP A 56 4.71 -25.30 -9.65
N SER A 57 5.23 -26.53 -9.79
CA SER A 57 4.98 -27.61 -8.83
C SER A 57 5.45 -27.26 -7.42
N ASN A 58 4.77 -27.82 -6.41
CA ASN A 58 5.09 -27.59 -5.00
C ASN A 58 5.06 -26.11 -4.59
N GLY A 59 4.26 -25.29 -5.27
CA GLY A 59 4.09 -23.88 -4.94
C GLY A 59 5.28 -23.01 -5.31
N ALA A 60 6.02 -23.36 -6.36
CA ALA A 60 7.04 -22.49 -6.92
C ALA A 60 6.43 -21.20 -7.49
N VAL A 61 7.23 -20.15 -7.62
CA VAL A 61 6.81 -18.82 -8.07
C VAL A 61 7.60 -18.45 -9.32
N GLU A 62 6.91 -17.98 -10.37
CA GLU A 62 7.57 -17.60 -11.62
C GLU A 62 8.58 -16.46 -11.40
N ILE A 63 9.76 -16.60 -12.00
CA ILE A 63 10.84 -15.61 -11.92
C ILE A 63 10.56 -14.50 -12.94
N LYS A 64 10.32 -13.28 -12.46
CA LYS A 64 9.90 -12.14 -13.31
C LYS A 64 10.82 -11.87 -14.51
N ASN A 65 12.12 -12.08 -14.37
CA ASN A 65 13.12 -11.85 -15.41
C ASN A 65 13.60 -13.13 -16.12
N SER A 66 12.98 -14.29 -15.86
CA SER A 66 13.32 -15.57 -16.50
C SER A 66 12.05 -16.37 -16.81
N LYS A 67 11.60 -16.28 -18.07
CA LYS A 67 10.32 -16.85 -18.50
C LYS A 67 10.37 -18.38 -18.48
N GLY A 68 9.38 -19.01 -17.85
CA GLY A 68 9.28 -20.47 -17.74
C GLY A 68 10.21 -21.08 -16.69
N GLU A 69 10.86 -20.24 -15.88
CA GLU A 69 11.65 -20.66 -14.73
C GLU A 69 10.93 -20.25 -13.44
N TYR A 70 10.85 -21.17 -12.48
CA TYR A 70 10.11 -20.97 -11.25
C TYR A 70 11.03 -21.17 -10.05
N ALA A 71 11.02 -20.22 -9.11
CA ALA A 71 11.75 -20.28 -7.86
C ALA A 71 10.97 -21.09 -6.81
N ASN A 72 11.67 -22.00 -6.13
CA ASN A 72 11.15 -22.76 -5.00
C ASN A 72 12.23 -22.89 -3.91
N GLY A 73 11.90 -23.53 -2.79
CA GLY A 73 12.79 -23.74 -1.65
C GLY A 73 12.34 -23.02 -0.38
N TYR A 74 13.03 -23.29 0.74
CA TYR A 74 12.68 -22.75 2.05
C TYR A 74 12.51 -21.22 2.06
N ASP A 75 13.46 -20.46 1.51
CA ASP A 75 13.44 -18.99 1.53
C ASP A 75 12.23 -18.45 0.76
N VAL A 76 11.91 -19.07 -0.38
CA VAL A 76 10.76 -18.71 -1.22
C VAL A 76 9.45 -18.96 -0.47
N GLN A 77 9.31 -20.12 0.18
CA GLN A 77 8.08 -20.46 0.92
C GLN A 77 7.90 -19.58 2.16
N ILE A 78 8.98 -19.21 2.84
CA ILE A 78 8.93 -18.27 3.97
C ILE A 78 8.56 -16.86 3.51
N ALA A 79 9.13 -16.38 2.40
CA ALA A 79 8.76 -15.09 1.81
C ALA A 79 7.27 -15.04 1.45
N LYS A 80 6.75 -16.09 0.80
CA LYS A 80 5.32 -16.23 0.50
C LYS A 80 4.44 -16.20 1.74
N LYS A 81 4.85 -16.88 2.82
CA LYS A 81 4.07 -16.91 4.08
C LYS A 81 4.06 -15.57 4.81
N ASN A 82 5.12 -14.79 4.69
CA ASN A 82 5.28 -13.52 5.39
C ASN A 82 4.75 -12.31 4.60
N CYS A 83 4.54 -12.47 3.28
CA CYS A 83 3.77 -11.54 2.46
C CYS A 83 2.30 -11.59 2.91
N ARG A 84 1.85 -10.56 3.63
CA ARG A 84 0.43 -10.35 3.98
C ARG A 84 -0.23 -9.43 2.98
#